data_AF-A0A0A9YWZ8-F1
#
_entry.id   AF-A0A0A9YWZ8-F1
#
_cell.length_a   1.000
_cell.length_b   1.000
_cell.length_c   1.000
_cell.angle_alpha   90.00
_cell.angle_beta   90.00
_cell.angle_gamma   90.00
#
_symmetry.space_group_name_H-M   'P 1'
#
loop_
_entity.id
_entity.type
_entity.pdbx_description
1 polymer ?
#
loop_
_entity_poly.entity_id
_entity_poly.type
_entity_poly.pdbx_seq_one_letter_code
_entity_poly.pdbx_strand_id
1 'polypeptide(L)'
;MTAITGMGMTLVVHGDNVYRYFHHEIGVHKVQRVPVTNAAGKMQTSTACVTLMPVLDPLSVNVREEECKIDYVRGSGPGGQGMQSSSNCVVLTHLPSGIRVKCHQSRSALGNKELALQSVANEILTRRVREQKSKTHNA
;
A
#
# COMPACT_ATOMS: atom_id res chain seq x y z
N MET A 1 -17.87 -20.19 3.95
CA MET A 1 -17.60 -21.27 4.91
C MET A 1 -16.58 -22.19 4.25
N THR A 2 -15.29 -21.97 4.49
CA THR A 2 -14.22 -22.78 3.91
C THR A 2 -13.46 -23.40 5.07
N ALA A 3 -13.69 -24.69 5.29
CA ALA A 3 -12.98 -25.48 6.28
C ALA A 3 -11.64 -25.92 5.70
N ILE A 4 -10.55 -25.59 6.39
CA ILE A 4 -9.21 -26.11 6.08
C ILE A 4 -8.76 -26.87 7.33
N THR A 5 -8.56 -28.16 7.15
CA THR A 5 -7.99 -29.10 8.10
C THR A 5 -6.56 -28.66 8.46
N GLY A 6 -6.35 -28.17 9.68
CA GLY A 6 -5.01 -27.86 10.21
C GLY A 6 -4.78 -26.38 10.58
N MET A 7 -5.23 -26.01 11.78
CA MET A 7 -4.72 -24.95 12.68
C MET A 7 -4.59 -23.49 12.17
N GLY A 8 -5.33 -23.09 11.15
CA GLY A 8 -5.51 -21.66 10.81
C GLY A 8 -6.92 -21.39 10.32
N MET A 9 -7.58 -20.37 10.89
CA MET A 9 -8.89 -19.90 10.43
C MET A 9 -8.77 -18.42 10.06
N THR A 10 -9.07 -18.10 8.80
CA THR A 10 -9.19 -16.72 8.33
C THR A 10 -10.65 -16.35 8.28
N LEU A 11 -11.03 -15.29 8.99
CA LEU A 11 -12.38 -14.73 8.99
C LEU A 11 -12.36 -13.35 8.33
N VAL A 12 -13.36 -13.08 7.50
CA VAL A 12 -13.64 -11.73 6.99
C VAL A 12 -14.89 -11.24 7.67
N VAL A 13 -14.77 -10.15 8.42
CA VAL A 13 -15.87 -9.55 9.18
C VAL A 13 -16.16 -8.17 8.60
N HIS A 14 -17.40 -7.94 8.22
CA HIS A 14 -17.87 -6.66 7.69
C HIS A 14 -18.74 -5.96 8.74
N GLY A 15 -18.56 -4.65 8.90
CA GLY A 15 -19.34 -3.83 9.81
C GLY A 15 -18.61 -2.54 10.19
N ASP A 16 -19.34 -1.64 10.85
CA ASP A 16 -18.77 -0.40 11.35
C ASP A 16 -17.90 -0.66 12.59
N ASN A 17 -16.74 0.00 12.66
CA ASN A 17 -15.81 -0.07 13.80
C ASN A 17 -15.35 -1.49 14.19
N VAL A 18 -15.34 -2.47 13.26
CA VAL A 18 -14.89 -3.85 13.53
C VAL A 18 -13.50 -3.88 14.15
N TYR A 19 -12.55 -3.09 13.61
CA TYR A 19 -11.19 -3.01 14.13
C TYR A 19 -11.17 -2.65 15.62
N ARG A 20 -11.95 -1.64 16.03
CA ARG A 20 -12.01 -1.14 17.41
C ARG A 20 -12.42 -2.22 18.41
N TYR A 21 -13.41 -3.05 18.07
CA TYR A 21 -13.88 -4.10 18.98
C TYR A 21 -12.90 -5.27 19.05
N PHE A 22 -12.35 -5.69 17.92
CA PHE A 22 -11.49 -6.88 17.86
C PHE A 22 -10.02 -6.61 18.15
N HIS A 23 -9.56 -5.36 18.25
CA HIS A 23 -8.15 -5.09 18.56
C HIS A 23 -7.73 -5.65 19.93
N HIS A 24 -8.66 -5.74 20.88
CA HIS A 24 -8.42 -6.32 22.21
C HIS A 24 -8.22 -7.85 22.18
N GLU A 25 -8.70 -8.51 21.13
CA GLU A 25 -8.58 -9.96 20.96
C GLU A 25 -7.24 -10.36 20.32
N ILE A 26 -6.44 -9.37 19.89
CA ILE A 26 -5.12 -9.61 19.28
C ILE A 26 -4.16 -10.14 20.33
N GLY A 27 -3.48 -11.24 20.00
CA GLY A 27 -2.43 -11.81 20.84
C GLY A 27 -2.55 -13.31 21.01
N VAL A 28 -1.90 -13.81 22.07
CA VAL A 28 -1.84 -15.24 22.36
C VAL A 28 -2.85 -15.57 23.46
N HIS A 29 -3.82 -16.41 23.11
CA HIS A 29 -4.80 -16.94 24.03
C HIS A 29 -4.32 -18.29 24.57
N LYS A 30 -4.34 -18.46 25.89
CA LYS A 30 -3.85 -19.66 26.58
C LYS A 30 -5.02 -20.36 27.24
N VAL A 31 -5.13 -21.67 27.03
CA VAL A 31 -6.14 -22.52 27.69
C VAL A 31 -5.47 -23.70 28.38
N GLN A 32 -5.89 -23.98 29.62
CA GLN A 32 -5.46 -25.14 30.39
C GLN A 32 -6.66 -26.05 30.60
N ARG A 33 -6.59 -27.28 30.09
CA ARG A 33 -7.70 -28.25 30.16
C ARG A 33 -7.20 -29.68 30.12
N VAL A 34 -8.07 -30.61 30.49
CA VAL A 34 -7.92 -32.03 30.13
C VAL A 34 -8.47 -32.20 28.70
N PRO A 35 -7.66 -32.62 27.72
CA PRO A 35 -8.15 -32.80 26.35
C PRO A 35 -9.10 -34.00 26.28
N VAL A 36 -10.18 -33.86 25.52
CA VAL A 36 -11.10 -34.97 25.20
C VAL A 36 -10.41 -36.15 24.51
N THR A 37 -9.24 -35.92 23.91
CA THR A 37 -8.42 -36.92 23.22
C THR A 37 -7.46 -37.67 24.14
N ASN A 38 -7.36 -37.31 25.42
CA ASN A 38 -6.38 -37.89 26.34
C ASN A 38 -7.06 -38.80 27.38
N ALA A 39 -6.93 -40.12 27.19
CA ALA A 39 -7.49 -41.13 28.10
C ALA A 39 -6.86 -41.11 29.51
N ALA A 40 -5.68 -40.50 29.70
CA ALA A 40 -4.95 -40.47 30.96
C ALA A 40 -5.30 -39.28 31.87
N GLY A 41 -6.26 -38.43 31.50
CA GLY A 41 -6.77 -37.35 32.36
C GLY A 41 -5.76 -36.25 32.71
N LYS A 42 -4.62 -36.17 32.02
CA LYS A 42 -3.56 -35.18 32.33
C LYS A 42 -3.92 -33.78 31.84
N MET A 43 -3.66 -32.78 32.67
CA MET A 43 -3.77 -31.36 32.32
C MET A 43 -2.77 -31.00 31.23
N GLN A 44 -3.26 -30.40 30.15
CA GLN A 44 -2.45 -29.86 29.06
C GLN A 44 -2.74 -28.37 28.88
N THR A 45 -1.70 -27.63 28.50
CA THR A 45 -1.81 -26.22 28.12
C THR A 45 -1.76 -26.14 26.60
N SER A 46 -2.74 -25.50 25.97
CA SER A 46 -2.74 -25.17 24.55
C SER A 46 -2.72 -23.65 24.36
N THR A 47 -2.14 -23.19 23.26
CA THR A 47 -2.09 -21.77 22.88
C THR A 47 -2.67 -21.57 21.49
N ALA A 48 -3.29 -20.41 21.27
CA ALA A 48 -3.79 -19.97 19.97
C ALA A 48 -3.36 -18.51 19.74
N CYS A 49 -2.91 -18.20 18.52
CA CYS A 49 -2.55 -16.84 18.12
C CYS A 49 -3.69 -16.23 17.30
N VAL A 50 -4.14 -15.04 17.68
CA VAL A 50 -5.14 -14.27 16.95
C VAL A 50 -4.45 -13.05 16.38
N THR A 51 -4.48 -12.92 15.05
CA THR A 51 -4.00 -11.75 14.32
C THR A 51 -5.17 -11.08 13.63
N LEU A 52 -5.16 -9.74 13.61
CA LEU A 52 -6.17 -8.95 12.94
C LEU A 52 -5.51 -8.05 11.91
N MET A 53 -6.02 -8.09 10.68
CA MET A 53 -5.56 -7.26 9.58
C MET A 53 -6.76 -6.49 9.01
N PRO A 54 -6.69 -5.15 8.97
CA PRO A 54 -7.71 -4.37 8.28
C PRO A 54 -7.61 -4.63 6.77
N VAL A 55 -8.75 -4.89 6.13
CA VAL A 55 -8.82 -4.99 4.67
C VAL A 55 -8.92 -3.56 4.13
N LEU A 56 -7.95 -3.15 3.31
CA LEU A 56 -8.00 -1.90 2.57
C LEU A 56 -8.57 -2.19 1.18
N ASP A 57 -9.51 -1.37 0.72
CA ASP A 57 -10.00 -1.46 -0.65
C ASP A 57 -8.87 -1.20 -1.64
N PRO A 58 -8.85 -1.92 -2.78
CA PRO A 58 -7.85 -1.71 -3.82
C PRO A 58 -7.99 -0.28 -4.38
N LEU A 59 -6.97 0.54 -4.11
CA LEU A 59 -6.88 1.89 -4.66
C LEU A 59 -6.39 1.82 -6.10
N SER A 60 -7.29 1.97 -7.07
CA SER A 60 -6.89 2.29 -8.45
C SER A 60 -6.68 3.80 -8.58
N VAL A 61 -5.52 4.19 -9.11
CA VAL A 61 -5.22 5.58 -9.47
C VAL A 61 -5.09 5.60 -10.98
N ASN A 62 -6.08 6.16 -11.65
CA ASN A 62 -5.99 6.45 -13.08
C ASN A 62 -5.68 7.94 -13.25
N VAL A 63 -4.47 8.25 -13.72
CA VAL A 63 -4.04 9.62 -13.98
C VAL A 63 -4.34 9.94 -15.45
N ARG A 64 -5.26 10.88 -15.69
CA ARG A 64 -5.55 11.36 -17.03
C ARG A 64 -4.56 12.44 -17.44
N GLU A 65 -4.15 12.43 -18.71
CA GLU A 65 -3.25 13.46 -19.23
C GLU A 65 -3.88 14.87 -19.18
N GLU A 66 -5.20 14.95 -19.29
CA GLU A 66 -5.98 16.20 -19.24
C GLU A 66 -5.85 16.94 -17.91
N GLU A 67 -5.59 16.21 -16.82
CA GLU A 67 -5.45 16.75 -15.46
C GLU A 67 -3.99 17.09 -15.12
N CYS A 68 -3.08 16.87 -16.08
CA CYS A 68 -1.64 17.04 -15.92
C CYS A 68 -1.13 18.22 -16.75
N LYS A 69 -0.46 19.16 -16.08
CA LYS A 69 0.34 20.17 -16.77
C LYS A 69 1.74 19.61 -17.04
N ILE A 70 2.13 19.57 -18.31
CA ILE A 70 3.40 19.00 -18.76
C ILE A 70 4.27 20.13 -19.32
N ASP A 71 5.38 20.41 -18.64
CA ASP A 71 6.36 21.42 -19.06
C ASP A 71 7.68 20.73 -19.46
N TYR A 72 8.21 21.07 -20.62
CA TYR A 72 9.51 20.56 -21.10
C TYR A 72 10.62 21.53 -20.73
N VAL A 73 11.59 21.06 -19.96
CA VAL A 73 12.71 21.86 -19.46
C VAL A 73 14.05 21.27 -19.92
N ARG A 74 15.11 22.06 -19.80
CA ARG A 74 16.48 21.57 -20.02
C ARG A 74 16.91 20.72 -18.83
N GLY A 75 17.57 19.59 -19.12
CA GLY A 75 18.15 18.71 -18.11
C GLY A 75 19.19 19.43 -17.26
N SER A 76 19.33 19.02 -16.00
CA SER A 76 20.36 19.55 -15.08
C SER A 76 21.19 18.38 -14.57
N GLY A 77 22.49 18.38 -14.83
CA GLY A 77 23.41 17.31 -14.40
C GLY A 77 24.77 17.36 -15.11
N PRO A 78 25.68 16.42 -14.80
CA PRO A 78 26.92 16.24 -15.56
C PRO A 78 26.61 15.54 -16.89
N GLY A 79 26.18 16.33 -17.88
CA GLY A 79 26.02 15.90 -19.25
C GLY A 79 26.75 16.88 -20.16
N GLY A 80 27.58 16.37 -21.07
CA GLY A 80 28.36 17.21 -21.98
C GLY A 80 27.50 18.06 -22.93
N GLN A 81 28.09 18.49 -24.05
CA GLN A 81 27.44 19.37 -25.04
C GLN A 81 26.01 18.96 -25.42
N GLY A 82 25.72 17.65 -25.52
CA GLY A 82 24.39 17.14 -25.85
C GLY A 82 23.29 17.43 -24.81
N MET A 83 23.65 17.64 -23.53
CA MET A 83 22.69 17.96 -22.48
C MET A 83 22.28 19.43 -22.49
N GLN A 84 23.19 20.34 -22.85
CA GLN A 84 22.91 21.77 -22.88
C GLN A 84 21.94 22.15 -24.01
N SER A 85 21.94 21.39 -25.11
CA SER A 85 21.13 21.66 -26.30
C SER A 85 19.77 20.95 -26.31
N SER A 86 19.59 19.88 -25.53
CA SER A 86 18.38 19.06 -25.57
C SER A 86 17.39 19.40 -24.44
N SER A 87 16.14 19.71 -24.80
CA SER A 87 15.04 19.97 -23.85
C SER A 87 14.19 18.72 -23.62
N ASN A 88 14.83 17.64 -23.17
CA ASN A 88 14.19 16.34 -22.98
C ASN A 88 13.66 16.09 -21.55
N CYS A 89 13.94 16.98 -20.59
CA CYS A 89 13.44 16.83 -19.23
C CYS A 89 11.96 17.20 -19.16
N VAL A 90 11.15 16.36 -18.52
CA VAL A 90 9.71 16.58 -18.35
C VAL A 90 9.42 16.92 -16.89
N VAL A 91 8.76 18.05 -16.66
CA VAL A 91 8.18 18.41 -15.38
C VAL A 91 6.67 18.25 -15.51
N LEU A 92 6.12 17.29 -14.79
CA LEU A 92 4.68 17.03 -14.75
C LEU A 92 4.11 17.51 -13.43
N THR A 93 3.03 18.28 -13.50
CA THR A 93 2.26 18.74 -12.34
C THR A 93 0.84 18.23 -12.43
N HIS A 94 0.41 17.42 -11.46
CA HIS A 94 -0.96 16.95 -11.34
C HIS A 94 -1.81 18.04 -10.66
N LEU A 95 -2.72 18.66 -11.40
CA LEU A 95 -3.53 19.79 -10.92
C LEU A 95 -4.41 19.42 -9.70
N PRO A 96 -5.11 18.27 -9.66
CA PRO A 96 -5.96 17.91 -8.52
C PRO A 96 -5.18 17.64 -7.23
N SER A 97 -4.02 16.99 -7.33
CA SER A 97 -3.24 16.56 -6.16
C SER A 97 -2.17 17.57 -5.74
N GLY A 98 -1.85 18.54 -6.62
CA GLY A 98 -0.75 19.49 -6.44
C GLY A 98 0.64 18.85 -6.46
N ILE A 99 0.76 17.58 -6.88
CA ILE A 99 2.02 16.83 -6.89
C ILE A 99 2.80 17.19 -8.16
N ARG A 100 4.06 17.57 -8.00
CA ARG A 100 4.96 17.91 -9.10
C ARG A 100 6.14 16.96 -9.13
N VAL A 101 6.32 16.27 -10.25
CA VAL A 101 7.42 15.33 -10.47
C VAL A 101 8.25 15.79 -11.65
N LYS A 102 9.57 15.72 -11.50
CA LYS A 102 10.53 15.98 -12.57
C LYS A 102 11.17 14.66 -13.00
N CYS A 103 11.09 14.33 -14.29
CA CYS A 103 11.70 13.12 -14.83
C CYS A 103 12.74 13.47 -15.91
N HIS A 104 13.93 12.88 -15.77
CA HIS A 104 15.05 12.99 -16.70
C HIS A 104 15.87 11.70 -16.66
N GLN A 105 15.27 10.59 -17.12
CA GLN A 105 15.91 9.27 -17.12
C GLN A 105 16.36 8.84 -18.53
N SER A 106 15.56 9.17 -19.54
CA SER A 106 15.82 8.83 -20.94
C SER A 106 16.32 10.03 -21.74
N ARG A 107 16.99 9.76 -22.86
CA ARG A 107 17.35 10.78 -23.86
C ARG A 107 16.13 11.30 -24.64
N SER A 108 15.03 10.54 -24.66
CA SER A 108 13.79 10.88 -25.39
C SER A 108 12.77 11.60 -24.50
N ALA A 109 12.16 12.66 -25.03
CA ALA A 109 11.12 13.44 -24.36
C ALA A 109 9.82 12.64 -24.14
N LEU A 110 9.43 11.78 -25.11
CA LEU A 110 8.24 10.95 -25.00
C LEU A 110 8.37 9.89 -23.90
N GLY A 111 9.52 9.22 -23.85
CA GLY A 111 9.80 8.24 -22.79
C GLY A 111 9.81 8.89 -21.40
N ASN A 112 10.35 10.11 -21.28
CA ASN A 112 10.30 10.85 -20.02
C ASN A 112 8.87 11.29 -19.64
N LYS A 113 7.98 11.54 -20.61
CA LYS A 113 6.54 11.83 -20.36
C LYS A 113 5.83 10.61 -19.75
N GLU A 114 6.01 9.43 -20.35
CA GLU A 114 5.40 8.18 -19.85
C GLU A 114 5.89 7.82 -18.44
N LEU A 115 7.21 7.94 -18.21
CA LEU A 115 7.79 7.72 -16.89
C LEU A 115 7.30 8.75 -15.86
N ALA A 116 7.09 10.01 -16.26
CA ALA A 116 6.55 11.03 -15.38
C ALA A 116 5.10 10.72 -14.97
N LEU A 117 4.25 10.27 -15.90
CA LEU A 117 2.88 9.83 -15.62
C LEU A 117 2.85 8.67 -14.63
N GLN A 118 3.69 7.65 -14.84
CA GLN A 118 3.82 6.51 -13.92
C GLN A 118 4.30 6.95 -12.54
N SER A 119 5.30 7.85 -12.48
CA SER A 119 5.85 8.35 -11.22
C SER A 119 4.81 9.13 -10.42
N VAL A 120 4.00 9.96 -11.09
CA VAL A 120 2.91 10.71 -10.46
C VAL A 120 1.81 9.79 -9.95
N ALA A 121 1.42 8.77 -10.73
CA ALA A 121 0.47 7.76 -10.29
C ALA A 121 0.96 7.03 -9.02
N ASN A 122 2.25 6.66 -8.99
CA ASN A 122 2.87 6.02 -7.83
C ASN A 122 2.93 6.93 -6.60
N GLU A 123 3.22 8.22 -6.77
CA GLU A 123 3.20 9.17 -5.64
C GLU A 123 1.79 9.36 -5.08
N ILE A 124 0.78 9.50 -5.95
CA ILE A 124 -0.63 9.61 -5.53
C ILE A 124 -1.05 8.35 -4.77
N LEU A 125 -0.71 7.17 -5.30
CA LEU A 125 -1.00 5.90 -4.63
C LEU A 125 -0.33 5.82 -3.26
N THR A 126 0.95 6.17 -3.17
CA THR A 126 1.71 6.17 -1.93
C THR A 126 1.09 7.10 -0.88
N ARG A 127 0.65 8.30 -1.30
CA ARG A 127 -0.04 9.25 -0.42
C ARG A 127 -1.37 8.70 0.10
N ARG A 128 -2.20 8.11 -0.78
CA ARG A 128 -3.48 7.50 -0.38
C ARG A 128 -3.28 6.31 0.57
N VAL A 129 -2.30 5.44 0.31
CA VAL A 129 -1.96 4.32 1.20
C VAL A 129 -1.51 4.83 2.56
N ARG A 130 -0.70 5.91 2.61
CA ARG A 130 -0.28 6.53 3.87
C ARG A 130 -1.48 7.08 4.66
N GLU A 131 -2.43 7.73 3.98
CA GLU A 131 -3.66 8.23 4.59
C GLU A 131 -4.58 7.10 5.10
N GLN A 132 -4.65 5.97 4.39
CA GLN A 132 -5.39 4.80 4.87
C GLN A 132 -4.72 4.20 6.11
N LYS A 133 -3.39 4.04 6.09
CA LYS A 133 -2.63 3.52 7.25
C LYS A 133 -2.75 4.41 8.48
N SER A 134 -2.74 5.73 8.33
CA SER A 134 -2.90 6.65 9.46
C SER A 134 -4.31 6.58 10.05
N LYS A 135 -5.35 6.45 9.22
CA LYS A 135 -6.73 6.22 9.68
C LYS A 135 -6.85 4.93 10.47
N THR A 136 -6.19 3.85 10.02
CA THR A 136 -6.18 2.59 10.77
C THR A 136 -5.44 2.72 12.10
N HIS A 137 -4.29 3.40 12.15
CA HIS A 137 -3.51 3.49 13.39
C HIS A 137 -4.20 4.32 14.49
N ASN A 138 -5.06 5.27 14.10
CA ASN A 138 -5.78 6.14 15.04
C ASN A 138 -7.14 5.59 15.50
N ALA A 139 -7.55 4.40 15.03
CA ALA A 139 -8.83 3.74 15.35
C ALA A 139 -8.63 2.57 16.31
#